data_AF-A0A7W0ZGI0-F1
#
_entry.id   AF-A0A7W0ZGI0-F1
#
_cell.length_a   1.000
_cell.length_b   1.000
_cell.length_c   1.000
_cell.angle_alpha   90.00
_cell.angle_beta   90.00
_cell.angle_gamma   90.00
#
_symmetry.space_group_name_H-M   'P 1'
#
loop_
_entity.id
_entity.type
_entity.pdbx_description
1 polymer ?
#
loop_
_entity_poly.entity_id
_entity_poly.type
_entity_poly.pdbx_seq_one_letter_code
_entity_poly.pdbx_strand_id
1 'polypeptide(L)'
;MLLNAVVYGLLLACPLIGALVRSWLVVALPIVVWPAFYLGLNKGWWLYGTGDGWQRNAWFFTLLGLATTAVSVTAARNLKPPDNYS
;
A
#
# COMPACT_ATOMS: atom_id res chain seq x y z
N MET A 1 -11.63 5.67 -15.53
CA MET A 1 -10.18 5.85 -15.75
C MET A 1 -9.44 6.37 -14.51
N LEU A 2 -9.89 7.46 -13.88
CA LEU A 2 -9.19 8.07 -12.73
C LEU A 2 -9.03 7.13 -11.51
N LEU A 3 -10.09 6.39 -11.14
CA LEU A 3 -10.03 5.44 -10.02
C LEU A 3 -8.93 4.38 -10.21
N ASN A 4 -8.82 3.82 -11.41
CA ASN A 4 -7.81 2.80 -11.72
C ASN A 4 -6.39 3.38 -11.59
N ALA A 5 -6.17 4.60 -12.08
CA ALA A 5 -4.88 5.27 -11.94
C ALA A 5 -4.50 5.49 -10.46
N VAL A 6 -5.45 5.90 -9.62
CA VAL A 6 -5.22 6.07 -8.17
C VAL A 6 -4.91 4.73 -7.50
N VAL A 7 -5.66 3.67 -7.83
CA VAL A 7 -5.41 2.31 -7.29
C VAL A 7 -4.03 1.80 -7.68
N TYR A 8 -3.63 1.93 -8.95
CA TYR A 8 -2.29 1.54 -9.40
C TYR A 8 -1.21 2.40 -8.75
N GLY A 9 -1.45 3.71 -8.61
CA GLY A 9 -0.54 4.63 -7.92
C GLY A 9 -0.30 4.21 -6.46
N LEU A 10 -1.36 3.92 -5.70
CA LEU A 10 -1.25 3.43 -4.32
C LEU A 10 -0.53 2.07 -4.23
N LEU A 11 -0.84 1.16 -5.14
CA LEU A 11 -0.23 -0.16 -5.20
C LEU A 11 1.29 -0.11 -5.43
N LEU A 12 1.77 0.91 -6.14
CA LEU A 12 3.19 1.14 -6.36
C LEU A 12 3.82 1.97 -5.23
N ALA A 13 3.11 2.97 -4.72
CA ALA A 13 3.63 3.87 -3.70
C ALA A 13 3.95 3.15 -2.38
N CYS A 14 3.05 2.30 -1.88
CA CYS A 14 3.27 1.56 -0.63
C CYS A 14 4.56 0.72 -0.63
N PRO A 15 4.80 -0.17 -1.62
CA PRO A 15 6.05 -0.94 -1.69
C PRO A 15 7.29 -0.08 -1.95
N LEU A 16 7.18 1.00 -2.74
CA LEU A 16 8.30 1.93 -2.95
C LEU A 16 8.71 2.63 -1.65
N ILE A 17 7.74 3.10 -0.86
CA ILE A 17 7.99 3.69 0.46
C ILE A 17 8.58 2.62 1.39
N GLY A 18 8.07 1.39 1.35
CA GLY A 18 8.63 0.25 2.10
C GLY A 18 10.10 0.00 1.77
N ALA A 19 10.44 -0.03 0.48
CA ALA A 19 11.81 -0.21 0.01
C ALA A 19 12.74 0.95 0.41
N LEU A 20 12.23 2.19 0.39
CA LEU A 20 13.01 3.39 0.73
C LEU A 20 13.29 3.48 2.24
N VAL A 21 12.27 3.31 3.07
CA VAL A 21 12.38 3.45 4.52
C VAL A 21 13.01 2.21 5.16
N ARG A 22 12.87 1.03 4.53
CA ARG A 22 13.39 -0.26 5.03
C ARG A 22 12.92 -0.61 6.45
N SER A 23 11.79 -0.08 6.88
CA SER A 23 11.22 -0.33 8.20
C SER A 23 9.99 -1.20 8.10
N TRP A 24 9.90 -2.22 8.95
CA TRP A 24 8.69 -3.03 9.09
C TRP A 24 7.48 -2.23 9.56
N LEU A 25 7.69 -1.07 10.20
CA LEU A 25 6.59 -0.16 10.55
C LEU A 25 5.82 0.32 9.31
N VAL A 26 6.47 0.41 8.15
CA VAL A 26 5.83 0.81 6.89
C VAL A 26 4.90 -0.27 6.35
N VAL A 27 5.03 -1.52 6.79
CA VAL A 27 4.07 -2.59 6.44
C VAL A 27 2.69 -2.32 7.05
N ALA A 28 2.58 -1.46 8.07
CA ALA A 28 1.28 -1.04 8.59
C ALA A 28 0.56 0.00 7.71
N LEU A 29 1.26 0.69 6.79
CA LEU A 29 0.64 1.71 5.93
C LEU A 29 -0.53 1.18 5.09
N PRO A 30 -0.39 0.04 4.37
CA PRO A 30 -1.49 -0.57 3.64
C PRO A 30 -2.73 -0.85 4.50
N ILE A 31 -2.54 -1.18 5.79
CA ILE A 31 -3.64 -1.48 6.74
C ILE A 31 -4.50 -0.25 7.01
N VAL A 32 -3.91 0.94 6.99
CA VAL A 32 -4.65 2.19 7.25
C VAL A 32 -5.13 2.81 5.96
N VAL A 33 -4.24 2.88 4.96
CA VAL A 33 -4.47 3.62 3.72
C VAL A 33 -5.59 3.01 2.89
N TRP A 34 -5.62 1.67 2.71
CA TRP A 34 -6.65 1.04 1.88
C TRP A 34 -8.05 1.12 2.49
N PRO A 35 -8.26 0.78 3.79
CA PRO A 35 -9.56 0.98 4.42
C PRO A 35 -10.00 2.44 4.43
N ALA A 36 -9.10 3.38 4.75
CA ALA A 36 -9.42 4.80 4.71
C ALA A 36 -9.81 5.25 3.29
N PHE A 37 -9.07 4.83 2.26
CA PHE A 37 -9.35 5.11 0.85
C PHE A 37 -10.77 4.68 0.45
N TYR A 38 -11.13 3.44 0.77
CA TYR A 38 -12.44 2.90 0.45
C TYR A 38 -13.58 3.48 1.31
N LEU A 39 -13.32 3.82 2.58
CA LEU A 39 -14.28 4.52 3.42
C LEU A 39 -14.59 5.93 2.88
N GLY A 40 -13.57 6.67 2.44
CA GLY A 40 -13.77 7.98 1.85
C GLY A 40 -14.47 7.91 0.49
N LEU A 41 -14.20 6.87 -0.32
CA LEU A 41 -15.00 6.58 -1.51
C LEU A 41 -16.48 6.36 -1.12
N ASN A 42 -16.76 5.48 -0.15
CA ASN A 42 -18.13 5.19 0.27
C ASN A 42 -18.87 6.41 0.84
N LYS A 43 -18.16 7.30 1.53
CA LYS A 43 -18.72 8.56 2.05
C LYS A 43 -18.77 9.70 1.03
N GLY A 44 -18.30 9.46 -0.21
CA GLY A 44 -18.25 10.49 -1.25
C GLY A 44 -17.26 11.62 -0.97
N TRP A 45 -16.25 11.39 -0.11
CA TRP A 45 -15.20 12.36 0.19
C TRP A 45 -14.26 12.59 -1.00
N TRP A 46 -14.09 11.58 -1.84
CA TRP A 46 -13.37 11.67 -3.11
C TRP A 46 -13.95 10.68 -4.12
N LEU A 47 -13.81 11.01 -5.41
CA LEU A 47 -14.29 10.21 -6.56
C LEU A 47 -15.80 9.86 -6.48
N TYR A 48 -16.28 9.01 -7.39
CA TYR A 48 -17.71 8.76 -7.62
C TYR A 48 -18.31 7.65 -6.76
N GLY A 49 -18.02 7.65 -5.45
CA GLY A 49 -18.60 6.65 -4.56
C GLY A 49 -17.99 5.27 -4.74
N THR A 50 -18.31 4.36 -3.82
CA THR A 50 -18.14 2.92 -4.04
C THR A 50 -19.48 2.26 -4.26
N GLY A 51 -19.58 1.40 -5.27
CA GLY A 51 -20.73 0.50 -5.42
C GLY A 51 -20.76 -0.60 -4.35
N ASP A 52 -21.73 -1.49 -4.45
CA ASP A 52 -21.91 -2.60 -3.50
C ASP A 52 -20.70 -3.55 -3.49
N GLY A 53 -20.40 -4.10 -2.30
CA GLY A 53 -19.32 -5.06 -2.10
C GLY A 53 -17.91 -4.44 -2.06
N TRP A 54 -17.81 -3.13 -1.88
CA TRP A 54 -16.54 -2.42 -1.77
C TRP A 54 -15.66 -2.89 -0.61
N GLN A 55 -16.25 -3.45 0.44
CA GLN A 55 -15.51 -4.03 1.56
C GLN A 55 -14.62 -5.18 1.09
N ARG A 56 -15.10 -6.01 0.14
CA ARG A 56 -14.31 -7.11 -0.43
C ARG A 56 -13.09 -6.58 -1.18
N ASN A 57 -13.28 -5.52 -1.97
CA ASN A 57 -12.17 -4.89 -2.69
C ASN A 57 -11.18 -4.24 -1.73
N ALA A 58 -11.66 -3.54 -0.70
CA ALA A 58 -10.82 -2.96 0.34
C ALA A 58 -9.94 -4.02 1.02
N TRP A 59 -10.53 -5.16 1.41
CA TRP A 59 -9.78 -6.29 1.97
C TRP A 59 -8.74 -6.85 1.01
N PHE A 60 -9.13 -7.09 -0.25
CA PHE A 60 -8.22 -7.62 -1.27
C PHE A 60 -7.00 -6.70 -1.48
N PHE A 61 -7.22 -5.41 -1.68
CA PHE A 61 -6.12 -4.46 -1.89
C PHE A 61 -5.28 -4.22 -0.64
N THR A 62 -5.87 -4.31 0.55
CA THR A 62 -5.12 -4.26 1.82
C THR A 62 -4.14 -5.42 1.91
N LEU A 63 -4.60 -6.66 1.68
CA LEU A 63 -3.77 -7.86 1.72
C LEU A 63 -2.69 -7.83 0.64
N LEU A 64 -3.05 -7.39 -0.57
CA LEU A 64 -2.10 -7.29 -1.68
C LEU A 64 -1.03 -6.23 -1.39
N GLY A 65 -1.43 -5.06 -0.88
CA GLY A 65 -0.50 -4.01 -0.46
C GLY A 65 0.40 -4.42 0.71
N LEU A 66 -0.12 -5.20 1.66
CA LEU A 66 0.67 -5.79 2.75
C LEU A 66 1.74 -6.73 2.19
N ALA A 67 1.35 -7.67 1.33
CA ALA A 67 2.26 -8.64 0.74
C ALA A 67 3.37 -7.96 -0.07
N THR A 68 3.02 -7.02 -0.96
CA THR A 68 4.00 -6.32 -1.79
C THR A 68 4.94 -5.45 -0.93
N THR A 69 4.41 -4.73 0.05
CA THR A 69 5.25 -3.89 0.94
C THR A 69 6.19 -4.72 1.79
N ALA A 70 5.74 -5.86 2.34
CA ALA A 70 6.58 -6.79 3.09
C ALA A 70 7.71 -7.37 2.23
N VAL A 71 7.40 -7.78 0.99
CA VAL A 71 8.40 -8.26 0.03
C VAL A 71 9.42 -7.15 -0.28
N SER A 72 8.96 -5.93 -0.53
CA SER A 72 9.84 -4.78 -0.83
C SER A 72 10.75 -4.40 0.35
N VAL A 73 10.23 -4.37 1.59
CA VAL A 73 11.05 -4.12 2.78
C VAL A 73 12.09 -5.23 2.95
N THR A 74 11.70 -6.49 2.78
CA THR A 74 12.60 -7.64 2.90
C THR A 74 13.70 -7.58 1.85
N ALA A 75 13.35 -7.34 0.58
CA ALA A 75 14.32 -7.19 -0.50
C ALA A 75 15.28 -6.03 -0.22
N ALA A 76 14.76 -4.86 0.17
CA ALA A 76 15.59 -3.67 0.42
C ALA A 76 16.53 -3.83 1.63
N ARG A 77 16.15 -4.64 2.63
CA ARG A 77 17.03 -4.99 3.76
C ARG A 77 18.13 -5.97 3.35
N ASN A 78 17.82 -6.98 2.54
CA ASN A 78 18.79 -7.99 2.11
C ASN A 78 19.76 -7.47 1.02
N LEU A 79 19.33 -6.49 0.23
CA LEU A 79 20.18 -5.84 -0.79
C LEU A 79 21.08 -4.74 -0.20
N LYS A 80 20.99 -4.43 1.10
CA LYS A 80 21.96 -3.55 1.74
C LYS A 80 23.30 -4.30 1.82
N PRO A 81 24.39 -3.80 1.18
CA PRO A 81 25.71 -4.40 1.36
C PRO A 81 26.08 -4.35 2.86
N PRO A 82 26.83 -5.35 3.38
CA PRO A 82 27.36 -5.26 4.74
C PRO A 82 28.21 -3.99 4.86
N ASP A 83 28.05 -3.29 5.98
CA ASP A 83 28.78 -2.06 6.29
C ASP A 83 30.26 -2.41 6.55
N ASN A 84 31.01 -2.68 5.47
CA ASN A 84 32.44 -3.04 5.52
C ASN A 84 33.34 -1.81 5.57
N TYR A 85 33.02 -0.78 6.36
CA TYR A 85 33.93 0.34 6.64
C TYR A 85 33.55 1.00 7.99
N SER A 86 34.11 0.48 9.08
CA SER A 86 34.37 1.22 10.33
C SER A 86 35.37 0.46 11.17
#